data_AF-A0A4Q0GHN0-F1
#
_entry.id   AF-A0A4Q0GHN0-F1
#
_cell.length_a   1.000
_cell.length_b   1.000
_cell.length_c   1.000
_cell.angle_alpha   90.00
_cell.angle_beta   90.00
_cell.angle_gamma   90.00
#
_symmetry.space_group_name_H-M   'P 1'
#
loop_
_entity.id
_entity.type
_entity.pdbx_description
1 polymer ?
#
loop_
_entity_poly.entity_id
_entity_poly.type
_entity_poly.pdbx_seq_one_letter_code
_entity_poly.pdbx_strand_id
1 'polypeptide(L)' 'MAPTMTRPPISGAERTRREREVSFAQGSVRYEGGILSEEVERLNARYIDGKIDSDELTAAILASGTVRHG' A
#
# COMPACT_ATOMS: atom_id res chain seq x y z
N MET A 1 -5.65 -12.70 25.68
CA MET A 1 -5.87 -11.95 24.43
C MET A 1 -4.99 -10.72 24.47
N ALA A 2 -4.02 -10.59 23.56
CA ALA A 2 -3.24 -9.36 23.46
C ALA A 2 -4.15 -8.22 22.96
N PRO A 3 -4.02 -6.98 23.48
CA PRO A 3 -4.77 -5.87 22.92
C PRO A 3 -4.35 -5.71 21.46
N THR A 4 -5.30 -5.79 20.53
CA THR A 4 -5.13 -5.22 19.19
C THR A 4 -4.75 -3.76 19.40
N MET A 5 -3.49 -3.42 19.21
CA MET A 5 -3.03 -2.03 19.20
C MET A 5 -3.73 -1.34 18.02
N THR A 6 -4.92 -0.79 18.28
CA THR A 6 -5.62 0.07 17.33
C THR A 6 -4.77 1.32 17.17
N ARG A 7 -4.03 1.39 16.06
CA ARG A 7 -3.26 2.56 15.67
C ARG A 7 -4.21 3.76 15.62
N PRO A 8 -3.79 4.96 16.07
CA PRO A 8 -4.63 6.15 15.97
C PRO A 8 -5.07 6.36 14.51
N PRO A 9 -6.32 6.77 14.28
CA PRO A 9 -6.79 7.05 12.92
C PRO A 9 -5.97 8.19 12.30
N ILE A 10 -5.63 8.05 11.02
CA ILE A 10 -4.93 9.09 10.28
C ILE A 10 -5.86 10.27 9.94
N SER A 11 -5.29 11.44 9.70
CA SER A 11 -6.05 12.62 9.29
C SER A 11 -6.56 12.48 7.84
N GLY A 12 -7.61 13.23 7.49
CA GLY A 12 -8.09 13.28 6.10
C GLY A 12 -7.04 13.82 5.12
N ALA A 13 -6.18 14.75 5.57
CA ALA A 13 -5.07 15.26 4.77
C ALA A 13 -4.00 14.19 4.51
N GLU A 14 -3.67 13.39 5.54
CA GLU A 14 -2.75 12.26 5.40
C GLU A 14 -3.34 11.19 4.48
N ARG A 15 -4.62 10.86 4.62
CA ARG A 15 -5.30 9.93 3.70
C ARG A 15 -5.22 10.42 2.25
N THR A 16 -5.54 11.70 2.02
CA THR A 16 -5.48 12.32 0.68
C THR A 16 -4.07 12.27 0.10
N ARG A 17 -3.05 12.50 0.93
CA ARG A 17 -1.65 12.38 0.53
C ARG A 17 -1.33 10.94 0.09
N ARG A 18 -1.70 9.93 0.88
CA ARG A 18 -1.46 8.51 0.57
C ARG A 18 -2.18 8.07 -0.70
N GLU A 19 -3.41 8.54 -0.93
CA GLU A 19 -4.16 8.28 -2.16
C GLU A 19 -3.40 8.80 -3.41
N ARG A 20 -2.77 9.98 -3.30
CA ARG A 20 -1.93 10.52 -4.38
C ARG A 20 -0.66 9.71 -4.59
N GLU A 21 0.02 9.32 -3.52
CA GLU A 21 1.23 8.48 -3.59
C GLU A 21 0.93 7.14 -4.29
N VAL A 22 -0.15 6.45 -3.89
CA VAL A 22 -0.58 5.19 -4.49
C VAL A 22 -0.98 5.37 -5.96
N SER A 23 -1.75 6.41 -6.28
CA SER A 23 -2.18 6.70 -7.66
C SER A 23 -0.99 6.96 -8.58
N PHE A 24 0.01 7.68 -8.08
CA PHE A 24 1.25 7.94 -8.82
C PHE A 24 2.03 6.65 -9.08
N ALA A 25 2.25 5.83 -8.05
CA ALA A 25 2.95 4.55 -8.20
C ALA A 25 2.24 3.59 -9.17
N GLN A 26 0.92 3.49 -9.08
CA GLN A 26 0.11 2.73 -10.05
C GLN A 26 0.27 3.27 -11.48
N GLY A 27 0.31 4.60 -11.64
CA GLY A 27 0.55 5.25 -12.93
C GLY A 27 1.92 4.89 -13.51
N SER A 28 2.98 4.94 -12.69
CA SER A 28 4.33 4.53 -13.10
C SER A 28 4.40 3.07 -13.53
N VAL A 29 3.82 2.15 -12.75
CA VAL A 29 3.79 0.73 -13.10
C VAL A 29 3.08 0.48 -14.44
N ARG A 30 1.93 1.12 -14.66
CA ARG A 30 1.20 1.02 -15.93
C ARG A 30 1.97 1.62 -17.10
N TYR A 31 2.67 2.73 -16.88
CA TYR A 31 3.51 3.36 -17.90
C TYR A 31 4.63 2.43 -18.37
N GLU A 32 5.19 1.61 -17.47
CA GLU A 32 6.19 0.59 -17.79
C GLU A 32 5.59 -0.72 -18.35
N GLY A 33 4.26 -0.76 -18.57
CA GLY A 33 3.55 -1.94 -19.07
C GLY A 33 3.25 -3.00 -17.99
N GLY A 34 3.50 -2.69 -16.72
CA GLY A 34 3.19 -3.55 -15.59
C GLY A 34 1.76 -3.40 -15.09
N ILE A 35 1.31 -4.38 -14.31
CA ILE A 35 0.05 -4.35 -13.58
C ILE A 35 0.35 -4.85 -12.16
N LEU A 36 -0.07 -4.09 -11.14
CA LEU A 36 0.07 -4.53 -9.74
C LEU A 36 -0.80 -5.76 -9.49
N SER A 37 -0.28 -6.69 -8.68
CA SER A 37 -1.08 -7.83 -8.24
C SER A 37 -2.20 -7.36 -7.31
N GLU A 38 -3.29 -8.12 -7.24
CA GLU A 38 -4.39 -7.82 -6.29
C GLU A 38 -3.91 -7.77 -4.83
N GLU A 39 -2.86 -8.52 -4.50
CA GLU A 39 -2.26 -8.49 -3.17
C GLU A 39 -1.64 -7.13 -2.86
N VAL A 40 -0.86 -6.57 -3.78
CA VAL A 40 -0.28 -5.23 -3.61
C VAL A 40 -1.38 -4.17 -3.57
N GLU A 41 -2.44 -4.31 -4.37
CA GLU A 41 -3.58 -3.39 -4.31
C GLU A 41 -4.28 -3.40 -2.94
N ARG A 42 -4.42 -4.58 -2.32
CA ARG A 42 -4.95 -4.69 -0.94
C ARG A 42 -4.01 -4.06 0.09
N LEU A 43 -2.69 -4.17 -0.09
CA LEU A 43 -1.71 -3.53 0.79
C LEU A 43 -1.78 -2.00 0.69
N ASN A 44 -1.87 -1.47 -0.54
CA ASN A 44 -2.06 -0.04 -0.79
C ASN A 44 -3.34 0.49 -0.13
N ALA A 45 -4.46 -0.25 -0.20
CA ALA A 45 -5.70 0.14 0.47
C ALA A 45 -5.55 0.20 2.00
N ARG A 46 -4.82 -0.75 2.60
CA ARG A 46 -4.52 -0.75 4.05
C ARG A 46 -3.64 0.42 4.44
N TYR A 47 -2.68 0.80 3.60
CA TYR A 47 -1.84 1.97 3.82
C TYR A 47 -2.67 3.26 3.75
N ILE A 48 -3.53 3.41 2.74
CA ILE A 48 -4.43 4.58 2.61
C ILE A 48 -5.35 4.70 3.82
N ASP A 49 -5.87 3.60 4.35
CA ASP A 49 -6.76 3.61 5.53
C ASP A 49 -6.00 3.75 6.87
N GLY A 50 -4.66 3.87 6.83
CA GLY A 50 -3.84 4.01 8.03
C GLY A 50 -3.71 2.73 8.87
N LYS A 51 -4.13 1.57 8.34
CA LYS A 51 -3.99 0.27 9.02
C LYS A 51 -2.55 -0.23 9.04
N ILE A 52 -1.73 0.24 8.10
CA ILE A 52 -0.29 0.04 8.05
C ILE A 52 0.41 1.36 7.73
N ASP A 53 1.65 1.52 8.17
CA ASP A 53 2.52 2.61 7.73
C ASP A 53 3.33 2.25 6.47
N SER A 54 4.19 3.17 6.04
CA SER A 54 5.00 3.02 4.83
C SER A 54 6.05 1.92 4.94
N ASP A 55 6.61 1.70 6.14
CA ASP A 55 7.63 0.69 6.35
C ASP A 55 6.98 -0.71 6.33
N GLU A 56 5.84 -0.84 6.99
CA GLU A 56 5.01 -2.05 6.95
C GLU A 56 4.50 -2.35 5.54
N LEU A 57 4.09 -1.33 4.78
CA LEU A 57 3.71 -1.49 3.37
C LEU A 57 4.88 -2.01 2.54
N THR A 58 6.04 -1.40 2.67
CA THR A 58 7.25 -1.78 1.92
C THR A 58 7.65 -3.21 2.26
N ALA A 59 7.70 -3.56 3.55
CA ALA A 59 8.02 -4.92 3.99
C ALA A 59 6.99 -5.95 3.47
N ALA A 60 5.70 -5.61 3.49
CA ALA A 60 4.65 -6.49 2.97
C ALA A 60 4.73 -6.66 1.45
N ILE A 61 5.04 -5.60 0.69
CA ILE A 61 5.24 -5.69 -0.76
C ILE A 61 6.47 -6.54 -1.07
N LEU A 62 7.60 -6.36 -0.37
CA LEU A 62 8.80 -7.18 -0.56
C LEU A 62 8.58 -8.66 -0.21
N ALA A 63 7.72 -8.93 0.78
CA ALA A 63 7.33 -10.28 1.16
C ALA A 63 6.29 -10.89 0.20
N SER A 64 5.45 -10.06 -0.44
CA SER A 64 4.58 -10.50 -1.53
C SER A 64 5.43 -10.72 -2.77
N GLY A 65 5.31 -11.87 -3.42
CA GLY A 65 6.08 -12.16 -4.65
C GLY A 65 5.68 -11.21 -5.78
N THR A 66 6.30 -10.02 -5.86
CA THR A 66 5.73 -8.88 -6.61
C THR A 66 6.10 -8.90 -8.10
N VAL A 67 6.99 -9.79 -8.56
CA VAL A 67 7.25 -9.93 -10.01
C VAL A 67 7.33 -11.41 -10.39
N ARG A 68 6.31 -11.91 -11.10
CA ARG A 68 6.47 -13.10 -11.94
C ARG A 68 7.16 -12.64 -13.21
N HIS A 69 8.43 -12.99 -13.38
CA HIS A 69 9.05 -12.94 -14.71
C HIS A 69 8.31 -13.94 -15.61
N GLY A 70 7.86 -13.47 -16.77
CA GLY A 70 7.40 -14.33 -17.85
C GLY A 70 8.53 -15.16 -18.43
#